data_AF-A0A661KHF3-F1
#
_entry.id   AF-A0A661KHF3-F1
#
_cell.length_a   1.000
_cell.length_b   1.000
_cell.length_c   1.000
_cell.angle_alpha   90.00
_cell.angle_beta   90.00
_cell.angle_gamma   90.00
#
_symmetry.space_group_name_H-M   'P 1'
#
loop_
_entity.id
_entity.type
_entity.pdbx_description
1 polymer ?
#
loop_
_entity_poly.entity_id
_entity_poly.type
_entity_poly.pdbx_seq_one_letter_code
_entity_poly.pdbx_strand_id
1 'polypeptide(L)'
;MGLSHWGITSGPPLSGIDLKNIFTIRTLNDGLTIKQYIDKERPKRAVIVGGGYIGMEMCESLHKRGLEVTVVEKMDRVLGTMDQEITNVVEEKLAAKGIKLFKGTSVEGFEGDEAGLVKKVLTDQGEFDADLVLLAVGVRPNTDLAQEAGIELGARGAIDSRECG
;
A
#
# COMPACT_ATOMS: atom_id res chain seq x y z
N MET A 1 -18.48 -8.10 10.56
CA MET A 1 -17.79 -7.12 11.43
C MET A 1 -17.04 -6.17 10.51
N GLY A 2 -17.43 -4.89 10.55
CA GLY A 2 -17.23 -3.93 9.46
C GLY A 2 -15.81 -3.39 9.30
N LEU A 3 -15.50 -3.04 8.05
CA LEU A 3 -14.23 -2.54 7.52
C LEU A 3 -13.78 -1.16 8.06
N SER A 4 -14.41 -0.62 9.12
CA SER A 4 -14.09 0.70 9.68
C SER A 4 -12.77 0.72 10.47
N HIS A 5 -12.32 -0.42 10.99
CA HIS A 5 -11.11 -0.48 11.82
C HIS A 5 -9.79 -0.31 11.05
N TRP A 6 -9.81 -0.42 9.71
CA TRP A 6 -8.59 -0.51 8.91
C TRP A 6 -8.05 0.84 8.41
N GLY A 7 -8.75 1.96 8.62
CA GLY A 7 -8.24 3.30 8.31
C GLY A 7 -7.87 3.52 6.82
N ILE A 8 -8.50 2.77 5.91
CA ILE A 8 -8.34 2.90 4.46
C ILE A 8 -9.45 3.82 3.94
N THR A 9 -9.08 4.81 3.13
CA THR A 9 -9.84 5.99 2.73
C THR A 9 -11.23 5.75 2.12
N SER A 10 -12.08 6.76 2.32
CA SER A 10 -13.40 7.04 1.74
C SER A 10 -13.59 6.59 0.28
N GLY A 11 -14.23 5.45 0.10
CA GLY A 11 -14.68 4.90 -1.17
C GLY A 11 -15.46 3.61 -0.91
N PRO A 12 -16.23 3.09 -1.87
CA PRO A 12 -16.79 1.74 -1.76
C PRO A 12 -15.64 0.74 -1.52
N PRO A 13 -15.88 -0.32 -0.73
CA PRO A 13 -14.85 -1.31 -0.43
C PRO A 13 -14.31 -1.94 -1.73
N LEU A 14 -12.98 -2.03 -1.85
CA LEU A 14 -12.33 -2.66 -3.00
C LEU A 14 -12.72 -4.14 -3.04
N SER A 15 -13.18 -4.61 -4.21
CA SER A 15 -13.52 -6.02 -4.39
C SER A 15 -12.28 -6.90 -4.20
N GLY A 16 -12.45 -8.06 -3.57
CA GLY A 16 -11.35 -9.01 -3.37
C GLY A 16 -10.26 -8.58 -2.38
N ILE A 17 -10.44 -7.50 -1.62
CA ILE A 17 -9.43 -7.03 -0.66
C ILE A 17 -9.10 -8.05 0.45
N ASP A 18 -10.05 -8.94 0.76
CA ASP A 18 -9.91 -9.99 1.77
C ASP A 18 -9.26 -11.28 1.23
N LEU A 19 -8.80 -11.28 -0.04
CA LEU A 19 -8.04 -12.40 -0.60
C LEU A 19 -6.73 -12.60 0.15
N LYS A 20 -6.27 -13.85 0.17
CA LYS A 20 -4.98 -14.22 0.78
C LYS A 20 -3.83 -13.65 -0.03
N ASN A 21 -2.70 -13.47 0.65
CA ASN A 21 -1.43 -12.93 0.12
C ASN A 21 -1.51 -11.44 -0.28
N ILE A 22 -2.58 -10.76 0.15
CA ILE A 22 -2.65 -9.31 0.26
C ILE A 22 -2.19 -8.94 1.68
N PHE A 23 -1.17 -8.10 1.78
CA PHE A 23 -0.56 -7.71 3.04
C PHE A 23 -0.65 -6.21 3.27
N THR A 24 -0.63 -5.81 4.53
CA THR A 24 -0.31 -4.44 4.97
C THR A 24 0.95 -4.49 5.82
N ILE A 25 1.62 -3.36 6.03
CA ILE A 25 2.78 -3.29 6.93
C ILE A 25 2.71 -2.04 7.80
N ARG A 26 2.57 -2.24 9.11
CA ARG A 26 2.55 -1.20 10.14
C ARG A 26 3.47 -1.52 11.30
N THR A 27 3.64 -2.80 11.58
CA THR A 27 4.41 -3.33 12.69
C THR A 27 5.54 -4.23 12.22
N LEU A 28 6.50 -4.49 13.11
CA LEU A 28 7.56 -5.47 12.86
C LEU A 28 6.99 -6.87 12.58
N ASN A 29 5.88 -7.23 13.24
CA ASN A 29 5.24 -8.52 13.06
C ASN A 29 4.66 -8.70 11.65
N ASP A 30 4.14 -7.61 11.05
CA ASP A 30 3.67 -7.62 9.67
C ASP A 30 4.83 -7.90 8.71
N GLY A 31 5.98 -7.24 8.93
CA GLY A 31 7.20 -7.47 8.16
C GLY A 31 7.72 -8.92 8.28
N LEU A 32 7.65 -9.51 9.48
CA LEU A 32 8.00 -10.92 9.68
C LEU A 32 7.04 -11.86 8.94
N THR A 33 5.75 -11.56 8.94
CA THR A 33 4.73 -12.34 8.23
C THR A 33 4.98 -12.33 6.73
N ILE A 34 5.23 -11.15 6.15
CA ILE A 34 5.57 -10.99 4.73
C ILE A 34 6.85 -11.79 4.40
N LYS A 35 7.89 -11.66 5.24
CA LYS A 35 9.14 -12.41 5.06
C LYS A 35 8.90 -13.93 5.06
N GLN A 36 8.17 -14.45 6.05
CA GLN A 36 7.88 -15.88 6.15
C GLN A 36 7.11 -16.39 4.93
N TYR A 37 6.13 -15.60 4.46
CA TYR A 37 5.40 -15.91 3.24
C TYR A 37 6.33 -15.98 2.02
N ILE A 38 7.20 -14.97 1.83
CA ILE A 38 8.14 -14.95 0.71
C ILE A 38 9.09 -16.15 0.75
N ASP A 39 9.63 -16.47 1.92
CA ASP A 39 10.59 -17.56 2.08
C ASP A 39 9.93 -18.93 1.80
N LYS A 40 8.65 -19.11 2.16
CA LYS A 40 7.89 -20.35 2.01
C LYS A 40 7.29 -20.52 0.61
N GLU A 41 6.53 -19.54 0.15
CA GLU A 41 5.72 -19.63 -1.07
C GLU A 41 6.48 -19.18 -2.32
N ARG A 42 7.61 -18.48 -2.14
CA ARG A 42 8.51 -18.03 -3.21
C ARG A 42 7.77 -17.31 -4.36
N PRO A 43 6.95 -16.28 -4.05
CA PRO A 43 6.24 -15.51 -5.07
C PRO A 43 7.22 -14.91 -6.08
N LYS A 44 6.76 -14.73 -7.33
CA LYS A 44 7.57 -14.17 -8.41
C LYS A 44 7.24 -12.71 -8.68
N ARG A 45 5.96 -12.35 -8.58
CA ARG A 45 5.44 -11.02 -8.90
C ARG A 45 4.86 -10.37 -7.66
N ALA A 46 5.34 -9.18 -7.33
CA ALA A 46 4.80 -8.36 -6.27
C ALA A 46 4.21 -7.07 -6.83
N VAL A 47 2.97 -6.76 -6.44
CA VAL A 47 2.35 -5.45 -6.69
C VAL A 47 2.27 -4.67 -5.40
N ILE A 48 2.84 -3.47 -5.38
CA ILE A 48 2.77 -2.53 -4.26
C ILE A 48 1.78 -1.43 -4.63
N VAL A 49 0.76 -1.26 -3.80
CA VAL A 49 -0.25 -0.20 -3.94
C VAL A 49 0.15 0.95 -3.02
N GLY A 50 0.57 2.07 -3.61
CA GLY A 50 1.09 3.24 -2.93
C GLY A 50 2.61 3.37 -3.04
N GLY A 51 3.05 4.52 -3.55
CA GLY A 51 4.44 4.95 -3.75
C GLY A 51 4.94 5.91 -2.68
N GLY A 52 4.36 5.87 -1.47
CA GLY A 52 4.90 6.59 -0.30
C GLY A 52 6.18 5.96 0.25
N TYR A 53 6.70 6.50 1.37
CA TYR A 53 7.96 6.05 1.99
C TYR A 53 8.00 4.54 2.22
N ILE A 54 6.96 3.98 2.86
CA ILE A 54 6.87 2.54 3.13
C ILE A 54 6.85 1.73 1.83
N GLY A 55 6.10 2.18 0.83
CA GLY A 55 6.02 1.54 -0.47
C GLY A 55 7.39 1.48 -1.16
N MET A 56 8.18 2.55 -1.08
CA MET A 56 9.52 2.62 -1.67
C MET A 56 10.54 1.72 -0.95
N GLU A 57 10.56 1.70 0.37
CA GLU A 57 11.43 0.79 1.14
C GLU A 57 11.12 -0.68 0.85
N MET A 58 9.83 -1.02 0.81
CA MET A 58 9.38 -2.38 0.50
C MET A 58 9.65 -2.74 -0.96
N CYS A 59 9.51 -1.79 -1.88
CA CYS A 59 9.89 -1.96 -3.28
C CYS A 59 11.34 -2.38 -3.42
N GLU A 60 12.26 -1.65 -2.78
CA GLU A 60 13.68 -2.00 -2.80
C GLU A 60 13.97 -3.35 -2.13
N SER A 61 13.32 -3.64 -1.00
CA SER A 61 13.49 -4.89 -0.27
C SER A 61 13.02 -6.12 -1.07
N LEU A 62 11.85 -6.04 -1.70
CA LEU A 62 11.30 -7.11 -2.53
C LEU A 62 12.11 -7.32 -3.81
N HIS A 63 12.53 -6.22 -4.45
CA HIS A 63 13.39 -6.29 -5.63
C HIS A 63 14.75 -6.95 -5.31
N LYS A 64 15.39 -6.60 -4.17
CA LYS A 64 16.64 -7.24 -3.70
C LYS A 64 16.48 -8.74 -3.45
N ARG A 65 15.26 -9.21 -3.20
CA ARG A 65 14.92 -10.63 -3.04
C ARG A 65 14.62 -11.34 -4.37
N GLY A 66 14.74 -10.64 -5.50
CA GLY A 66 14.58 -11.19 -6.84
C GLY A 66 13.14 -11.27 -7.33
N LEU A 67 12.20 -10.57 -6.69
CA LEU A 67 10.83 -10.46 -7.19
C LEU A 67 10.76 -9.44 -8.31
N GLU A 68 9.89 -9.68 -9.28
CA GLU A 68 9.44 -8.68 -10.23
C GLU A 68 8.45 -7.75 -9.51
N VAL A 69 8.84 -6.48 -9.36
CA VAL A 69 8.07 -5.51 -8.57
C VAL A 69 7.39 -4.51 -9.49
N THR A 70 6.09 -4.36 -9.29
CA THR A 70 5.27 -3.30 -9.88
C THR A 70 4.75 -2.41 -8.76
N VAL A 71 4.93 -1.09 -8.89
CA VAL A 71 4.36 -0.09 -7.99
C VAL A 71 3.22 0.62 -8.71
N VAL A 72 2.06 0.67 -8.07
CA VAL A 72 0.88 1.41 -8.55
C VAL A 72 0.64 2.58 -7.58
N GLU A 73 0.74 3.80 -8.09
CA GLU A 73 0.55 5.04 -7.35
C GLU A 73 -0.57 5.87 -8.00
N LYS A 74 -1.50 6.34 -7.17
CA LYS A 74 -2.64 7.14 -7.61
C LYS A 74 -2.22 8.56 -7.97
N MET A 75 -1.22 9.11 -7.29
CA MET A 75 -0.63 10.40 -7.61
C MET A 75 0.22 10.32 -8.88
N ASP A 76 0.54 11.47 -9.44
CA ASP A 76 1.39 11.62 -10.61
C ASP A 76 2.90 11.43 -10.32
N ARG A 77 3.26 11.20 -9.04
CA ARG A 77 4.63 11.02 -8.55
C ARG A 77 4.69 10.15 -7.29
N VAL A 78 5.78 9.43 -7.13
CA VAL A 78 6.12 8.77 -5.85
C VAL A 78 6.54 9.79 -4.80
N LEU A 79 6.49 9.42 -3.52
CA LEU A 79 6.93 10.25 -2.39
C LEU A 79 6.38 11.68 -2.45
N GLY A 80 5.08 11.85 -2.73
CA GLY A 80 4.47 13.14 -3.10
C GLY A 80 4.65 14.32 -2.12
N THR A 81 5.14 14.06 -0.91
CA THR A 81 5.58 15.06 0.08
C THR A 81 6.98 15.65 -0.17
N MET A 82 7.76 15.07 -1.08
CA MET A 82 9.09 15.54 -1.46
C MET A 82 9.05 16.45 -2.71
N ASP A 83 10.14 17.18 -2.94
CA ASP A 83 10.33 18.00 -4.13
C ASP A 83 10.45 17.14 -5.39
N GLN A 84 9.94 17.67 -6.51
CA GLN A 84 9.87 16.96 -7.79
C GLN A 84 11.25 16.51 -8.28
N GLU A 85 12.29 17.32 -8.06
CA GLU A 85 13.66 17.00 -8.47
C GLU A 85 14.15 15.71 -7.79
N ILE A 86 13.81 15.52 -6.51
CA ILE A 86 14.16 14.33 -5.74
C ILE A 86 13.34 13.13 -6.24
N THR A 87 12.04 13.30 -6.44
CA THR A 87 11.18 12.21 -6.90
C THR A 87 11.58 11.73 -8.29
N ASN A 88 12.00 12.63 -9.20
CA ASN A 88 12.50 12.28 -10.53
C ASN A 88 13.72 11.36 -10.44
N VAL A 89 14.69 11.69 -9.59
CA VAL A 89 15.89 10.85 -9.37
C VAL A 89 15.51 9.47 -8.81
N VAL A 90 14.49 9.39 -7.96
CA VAL A 90 13.98 8.12 -7.46
C VAL A 90 13.34 7.30 -8.59
N GLU A 91 12.47 7.92 -9.39
CA GLU A 91 11.80 7.26 -10.51
C GLU A 91 12.80 6.73 -11.55
N GLU A 92 13.83 7.51 -11.88
CA GLU A 92 14.94 7.08 -12.76
C GLU A 92 15.67 5.86 -12.19
N LYS A 93 15.94 5.83 -10.88
CA LYS A 93 16.58 4.69 -10.22
C LYS A 93 15.69 3.45 -10.22
N LEU A 94 14.37 3.60 -10.07
CA LEU A 94 13.43 2.48 -10.17
C LEU A 94 13.45 1.91 -11.59
N ALA A 95 13.37 2.76 -12.60
CA ALA A 95 13.44 2.36 -14.00
C ALA A 95 14.77 1.66 -14.33
N ALA A 96 15.90 2.18 -13.86
CA ALA A 96 17.22 1.56 -14.05
C ALA A 96 17.34 0.17 -13.39
N LYS A 97 16.56 -0.10 -12.34
CA LYS A 97 16.45 -1.41 -11.69
C LYS A 97 15.43 -2.34 -12.35
N GLY A 98 14.73 -1.88 -13.40
CA GLY A 98 13.65 -2.65 -14.05
C GLY A 98 12.38 -2.77 -13.22
N ILE A 99 12.23 -1.93 -12.18
CA ILE A 99 11.01 -1.86 -11.38
C ILE A 99 9.97 -1.09 -12.18
N LYS A 100 8.77 -1.66 -12.32
CA LYS A 100 7.68 -1.03 -13.05
C LYS A 100 6.96 -0.05 -12.14
N LEU A 101 6.74 1.17 -12.60
CA LEU A 101 6.03 2.21 -11.87
C LEU A 101 4.89 2.75 -12.73
N PHE A 102 3.67 2.62 -12.21
CA PHE A 102 2.44 3.14 -12.81
C PHE A 102 1.91 4.25 -11.92
N LYS A 103 1.87 5.48 -12.45
CA LYS A 103 1.46 6.69 -11.76
C LYS A 103 0.15 7.19 -12.33
N GLY A 104 -0.63 7.93 -11.55
CA GLY A 104 -1.97 8.36 -11.95
C GLY A 104 -2.93 7.17 -12.12
N THR A 105 -2.64 6.05 -11.46
CA THR A 105 -3.35 4.78 -11.64
C THR A 105 -4.05 4.41 -10.34
N SER A 106 -5.37 4.21 -10.39
CA SER A 106 -6.18 3.86 -9.23
C SER A 106 -6.47 2.36 -9.21
N VAL A 107 -6.22 1.70 -8.07
CA VAL A 107 -6.65 0.30 -7.85
C VAL A 107 -8.14 0.27 -7.59
N GLU A 108 -8.85 -0.60 -8.31
CA GLU A 108 -10.30 -0.77 -8.25
C GLU A 108 -10.71 -2.08 -7.55
N GLY A 109 -9.82 -3.06 -7.51
CA GLY A 109 -10.08 -4.34 -6.86
C GLY A 109 -8.99 -5.39 -7.11
N PHE A 110 -9.30 -6.62 -6.72
CA PHE A 110 -8.41 -7.77 -6.79
C PHE A 110 -9.19 -8.99 -7.29
N GLU A 111 -8.54 -9.79 -8.13
CA GLU A 111 -9.06 -11.11 -8.52
C GLU A 111 -8.18 -12.20 -7.94
N GLY A 112 -8.81 -13.31 -7.53
CA GLY A 112 -8.13 -14.45 -6.95
C GLY A 112 -8.48 -15.76 -7.64
N ASP A 113 -7.72 -16.80 -7.29
CA ASP A 113 -7.99 -18.17 -7.74
C ASP A 113 -9.04 -18.88 -6.85
N GLU A 114 -9.37 -20.12 -7.19
CA GLU A 114 -10.30 -20.97 -6.43
C GLU A 114 -9.85 -21.23 -4.98
N ALA A 115 -8.54 -21.07 -4.67
CA ALA A 115 -8.00 -21.20 -3.32
C ALA A 115 -8.10 -19.89 -2.51
N GLY A 116 -8.61 -18.82 -3.13
CA GLY A 116 -8.76 -17.49 -2.56
C GLY A 116 -7.44 -16.72 -2.45
N LEU A 117 -6.43 -17.06 -3.26
CA LEU A 117 -5.18 -16.32 -3.35
C LEU A 117 -5.29 -15.25 -4.43
N VAL A 118 -4.82 -14.03 -4.16
CA VAL A 118 -4.75 -12.99 -5.18
C VAL A 118 -3.90 -13.45 -6.37
N LYS A 119 -4.39 -13.16 -7.57
CA LYS A 119 -3.72 -13.39 -8.86
C LYS A 119 -3.58 -12.14 -9.69
N LYS A 120 -4.48 -11.17 -9.51
CA LYS A 120 -4.45 -9.90 -10.24
C LYS A 120 -4.84 -8.72 -9.37
N VAL A 121 -4.23 -7.58 -9.66
CA VAL A 121 -4.65 -6.25 -9.21
C VAL A 121 -5.35 -5.57 -10.38
N LEU A 122 -6.61 -5.17 -10.17
CA LEU A 122 -7.42 -4.46 -11.16
C LEU A 122 -7.26 -2.96 -10.96
N THR A 123 -7.06 -2.21 -12.06
CA THR A 123 -6.95 -0.76 -12.05
C THR A 123 -7.75 -0.12 -13.18
N ASP A 124 -7.91 1.19 -13.09
CA ASP A 124 -8.49 2.04 -14.15
C ASP A 124 -7.69 2.06 -15.46
N GLN A 125 -6.48 1.51 -15.47
CA GLN A 125 -5.58 1.48 -16.63
C GLN A 125 -5.18 0.07 -17.07
N GLY A 126 -5.77 -0.97 -16.45
CA GLY A 126 -5.55 -2.36 -16.82
C GLY A 126 -5.44 -3.29 -15.62
N GLU A 127 -4.81 -4.44 -15.84
CA GLU A 127 -4.63 -5.46 -14.82
C GLU A 127 -3.16 -5.86 -14.69
N PHE A 128 -2.76 -6.16 -13.46
CA PHE A 128 -1.40 -6.59 -13.14
C PHE A 128 -1.43 -7.94 -12.44
N ASP A 129 -0.73 -8.92 -13.00
CA ASP A 129 -0.56 -10.19 -12.31
C ASP A 129 0.24 -10.01 -11.01
N ALA A 130 -0.23 -10.65 -9.94
CA ALA A 130 0.36 -10.57 -8.62
C ALA A 130 0.32 -11.93 -7.91
N ASP A 131 1.45 -12.34 -7.34
CA ASP A 131 1.50 -13.47 -6.42
C ASP A 131 1.51 -12.99 -4.95
N LEU A 132 1.92 -11.73 -4.77
CA LEU A 132 1.92 -10.98 -3.52
C LEU A 132 1.44 -9.55 -3.78
N VAL A 133 0.53 -9.05 -2.95
CA VAL A 133 0.13 -7.64 -2.97
C VAL A 133 0.51 -7.00 -1.65
N LEU A 134 1.10 -5.81 -1.69
CA LEU A 134 1.34 -4.99 -0.50
C LEU A 134 0.55 -3.69 -0.60
N LEU A 135 -0.36 -3.46 0.35
CA LEU A 135 -1.09 -2.21 0.51
C LEU A 135 -0.26 -1.26 1.37
N ALA A 136 0.35 -0.26 0.73
CA ALA A 136 1.20 0.77 1.34
C ALA A 136 0.58 2.18 1.20
N VAL A 137 -0.75 2.28 1.22
CA VAL A 137 -1.53 3.52 1.00
C VAL A 137 -1.61 4.46 2.20
N GLY A 138 -0.74 4.29 3.20
CA GLY A 138 -0.80 5.03 4.45
C GLY A 138 -1.94 4.58 5.37
N VAL A 139 -2.03 5.21 6.54
CA VAL A 139 -3.04 4.91 7.56
C VAL A 139 -3.74 6.20 7.96
N ARG A 140 -5.08 6.21 7.96
CA ARG A 140 -5.83 7.26 8.65
C ARG A 140 -5.80 6.98 10.16
N PRO A 141 -5.55 7.97 11.02
CA PRO A 141 -5.64 7.77 12.47
C PRO A 141 -7.04 7.25 12.83
N ASN A 142 -7.11 6.24 13.68
CA ASN A 142 -8.37 5.77 14.24
C ASN A 142 -8.76 6.73 15.36
N THR A 143 -9.68 7.65 15.07
CA THR A 143 -10.18 8.66 16.01
C THR A 143 -11.58 8.36 16.53
N ASP A 144 -12.07 7.13 16.35
CA ASP A 144 -13.41 6.74 16.81
C ASP A 144 -13.53 6.98 18.34
N LEU A 145 -12.50 6.58 19.10
CA LEU A 145 -12.41 6.84 20.55
C LEU A 145 -12.30 8.33 20.90
N ALA A 146 -11.63 9.13 20.06
CA ALA A 146 -11.45 10.55 20.31
C ALA A 146 -12.75 11.34 20.03
N GLN A 147 -13.53 10.93 19.03
CA GLN A 147 -14.87 11.47 18.77
C GLN A 147 -15.85 11.08 19.87
N GLU A 148 -15.84 9.83 20.33
CA GLU A 148 -16.66 9.39 21.47
C GLU A 148 -16.31 10.13 22.76
N ALA A 149 -15.03 10.51 22.94
CA ALA A 149 -14.55 11.30 24.07
C ALA A 149 -14.75 12.83 23.92
N GLY A 150 -15.32 13.30 22.81
CA GLY A 150 -15.56 14.73 22.57
C GLY A 150 -14.30 15.57 22.30
N ILE A 151 -13.21 14.93 21.88
CA ILE A 151 -11.94 15.60 21.59
C ILE A 151 -11.98 16.16 20.17
N GLU A 152 -11.64 17.45 20.01
CA GLU A 152 -11.53 18.06 18.68
C GLU A 152 -10.46 17.35 17.83
N LEU A 153 -10.82 17.05 16.59
CA LEU A 153 -9.91 16.45 15.62
C LEU A 153 -9.34 17.55 14.71
N GLY A 154 -8.03 17.49 14.45
CA GLY A 154 -7.36 18.34 13.48
C GLY A 154 -7.71 17.99 12.03
N ALA A 155 -7.22 18.78 11.07
CA ALA A 155 -7.59 18.76 9.64
C ALA A 155 -7.44 17.40 8.91
N ARG A 156 -6.72 16.43 9.48
CA ARG A 156 -6.52 15.08 8.93
C ARG A 156 -7.21 13.98 9.74
N GLY A 157 -8.09 14.34 10.68
CA GLY A 157 -8.70 13.40 11.60
C GLY A 157 -7.69 12.77 12.54
N ALA A 158 -6.67 13.53 12.97
CA ALA A 158 -5.82 13.18 14.10
C ALA A 158 -6.30 13.96 15.33
N ILE A 159 -6.05 13.46 16.53
CA ILE A 159 -6.34 14.19 17.77
C ILE A 159 -5.59 15.53 17.74
N ASP A 160 -6.31 16.62 17.95
CA ASP A 160 -5.71 17.94 18.10
C ASP A 160 -5.13 18.06 19.51
N SER A 161 -3.79 18.11 19.62
CA SER A 161 -3.08 18.16 20.89
C SER A 161 -2.78 19.60 21.35
N ARG A 162 -3.52 20.61 20.89
CA ARG A 162 -3.43 21.96 21.47
C ARG A 162 -3.69 21.84 22.97
N GLU A 163 -2.65 22.11 23.76
CA GLU A 163 -2.67 21.91 25.21
C GLU A 163 -3.85 22.63 25.84
N CYS A 164 -4.60 21.92 26.69
CA CYS A 164 -5.53 22.54 27.62
C CYS A 164 -4.69 23.38 28.60
N GLY A 165 -4.73 24.70 28.44
CA GLY A 165 -4.18 25.66 29.40
C GLY A 165 -5.03 25.77 30.66
#